data_AF-A0A238YAY7-F1
#
_entry.id   AF-A0A238YAY7-F1
#
_cell.length_a   1.000
_cell.length_b   1.000
_cell.length_c   1.000
_cell.angle_alpha   90.00
_cell.angle_beta   90.00
_cell.angle_gamma   90.00
#
_symmetry.space_group_name_H-M   'P 1'
#
loop_
_entity.id
_entity.type
_entity.pdbx_description
1 polymer ?
#
loop_
_entity_poly.entity_id
_entity_poly.type
_entity_poly.pdbx_seq_one_letter_code
_entity_poly.pdbx_strand_id
1 'polypeptide(L)'
;MFASDLPETTPGRMDARKQLRLHRRDEKPIRAAASTIGLQGADFIWQSAVLHVEQIGRRISLSVLPAEAFEAFRAALDVPGRVLPGPAATAAAWNGLFKDMG
;
A
#
# COMPACT_ATOMS: atom_id res chain seq x y z
N MET A 1 32.96 -0.98 14.90
CA MET A 1 32.10 -0.78 16.07
C MET A 1 31.33 0.50 15.82
N PHE A 2 30.09 0.42 15.34
CA PHE A 2 29.27 1.61 15.08
C PHE A 2 28.25 1.71 16.20
N ALA A 3 28.48 2.66 17.10
CA ALA A 3 27.47 3.12 18.04
C ALA A 3 26.50 4.00 17.23
N SER A 4 25.32 3.47 16.92
CA SER A 4 24.22 4.32 16.50
C SER A 4 23.64 4.92 17.76
N ASP A 5 23.80 6.23 17.92
CA ASP A 5 23.13 6.98 18.98
C ASP A 5 21.63 6.66 18.94
N LEU A 6 21.07 6.31 20.10
CA LEU A 6 19.64 6.12 20.26
C LEU A 6 18.95 7.42 19.82
N PRO A 7 17.96 7.38 18.91
CA PRO A 7 17.28 8.60 18.48
C PRO A 7 16.64 9.27 19.71
N GLU A 8 16.95 10.55 19.93
CA GLU A 8 16.38 11.32 21.03
C GLU A 8 14.85 11.29 20.92
N THR A 9 14.21 10.73 21.95
CA THR A 9 12.76 10.72 22.09
C THR A 9 12.24 12.15 22.17
N THR A 10 11.67 12.63 21.06
CA THR A 10 10.99 13.92 21.03
C THR A 10 9.75 13.86 21.94
N PRO A 11 9.59 14.74 22.95
CA PRO A 11 8.42 14.74 23.81
C PRO A 11 7.15 14.95 22.97
N GLY A 12 6.21 14.00 23.01
CA GLY A 12 4.94 14.05 22.28
C GLY A 12 4.86 13.20 21.01
N ARG A 13 5.97 12.60 20.54
CA ARG A 13 5.92 11.57 19.50
C ARG A 13 5.63 10.23 20.17
N MET A 14 4.40 9.72 20.02
CA MET A 14 4.07 8.38 20.50
C MET A 14 4.82 7.36 19.63
N ASP A 15 5.99 6.91 20.10
CA ASP A 15 6.71 5.79 19.49
C ASP A 15 5.86 4.52 19.69
N ALA A 16 4.95 4.29 18.75
CA ALA A 16 4.16 3.08 18.70
C ALA A 16 5.09 1.91 18.32
N ARG A 17 5.80 1.38 19.32
CA ARG A 17 6.66 0.20 19.17
C ARG A 17 5.77 -0.99 18.85
N LYS A 18 5.82 -1.47 17.61
CA LYS A 18 5.11 -2.69 17.21
C LYS A 18 5.77 -3.89 17.87
N GLN A 19 5.07 -4.54 18.80
CA GLN A 19 5.50 -5.80 19.38
C GLN A 19 5.04 -6.95 18.50
N LEU A 20 5.99 -7.76 18.01
CA LEU A 20 5.71 -8.90 17.17
C LEU A 20 5.98 -10.20 17.93
N ARG A 21 5.00 -11.10 17.97
CA ARG A 21 5.18 -12.47 18.44
C ARG A 21 5.39 -13.37 17.23
N LEU A 22 6.61 -13.86 17.06
CA LEU A 22 6.95 -14.79 15.97
C LEU A 22 6.80 -16.24 16.44
N HIS A 23 6.30 -17.10 15.55
CA HIS A 23 6.33 -18.53 15.79
C HIS A 23 7.78 -19.03 15.58
N ARG A 24 8.22 -20.02 16.38
CA ARG A 24 9.59 -20.58 16.29
C ARG A 24 9.98 -21.05 14.90
N ARG A 25 8.99 -21.50 14.12
CA ARG A 25 9.16 -21.94 12.72
C ARG A 25 9.61 -20.81 11.79
N ASP A 26 9.18 -19.59 12.09
CA ASP A 26 9.44 -18.40 11.28
C ASP A 26 10.69 -17.66 11.80
N GLU A 27 10.97 -17.75 13.10
CA GLU A 27 12.12 -17.09 13.72
C GLU A 27 13.47 -17.58 13.18
N LYS A 28 13.66 -18.89 13.01
CA LYS A 28 14.90 -19.48 12.49
C LYS A 28 15.22 -19.01 11.06
N PRO A 29 14.32 -19.11 10.07
CA PRO A 29 14.59 -18.65 8.71
C PRO A 29 14.77 -17.13 8.65
N ILE A 30 14.00 -16.34 9.41
CA ILE A 30 14.18 -14.88 9.47
C ILE A 30 15.58 -14.54 9.98
N ARG A 31 16.04 -15.21 11.04
CA ARG A 31 17.38 -14.97 11.58
C ARG A 31 18.48 -15.36 10.58
N ALA A 32 18.33 -16.49 9.90
CA ALA A 32 19.28 -16.94 8.89
C ALA A 32 19.35 -15.96 7.70
N ALA A 33 18.20 -15.47 7.23
CA ALA A 33 18.12 -14.46 6.18
C ALA A 33 18.79 -13.15 6.63
N ALA A 34 18.47 -12.67 7.83
CA ALA A 34 19.08 -11.47 8.40
C ALA A 34 20.61 -11.58 8.50
N SER A 35 21.12 -12.73 8.95
CA SER A 35 22.57 -12.98 9.02
C SER A 35 23.27 -12.98 7.67
N THR A 36 22.59 -13.42 6.60
CA THR A 36 23.17 -13.45 5.24
C THR A 36 23.49 -12.05 4.71
N ILE A 37 22.71 -11.06 5.15
CA ILE A 37 22.84 -9.64 4.77
C ILE A 37 23.48 -8.80 5.88
N GLY A 38 23.99 -9.44 6.93
CA GLY A 38 24.69 -8.78 8.03
C GLY A 38 23.79 -7.93 8.94
N LEU A 39 22.49 -8.20 8.97
CA LEU A 39 21.50 -7.44 9.75
C LEU A 39 21.04 -8.19 11.00
N GLN A 40 20.59 -7.44 12.00
CA GLN A 40 19.81 -8.02 13.09
C GLN A 40 18.40 -8.39 12.61
N GLY A 41 17.79 -9.39 13.25
CA GLY A 41 16.46 -9.87 12.87
C GLY A 41 15.38 -8.77 12.90
N ALA A 42 15.45 -7.86 13.86
CA ALA A 42 14.51 -6.74 13.98
C ALA A 42 14.65 -5.75 12.79
N ASP A 43 15.88 -5.37 12.46
CA ASP A 43 16.16 -4.44 11.35
C ASP A 43 15.79 -5.08 10.01
N PHE A 44 16.07 -6.37 9.84
CA PHE A 44 15.67 -7.12 8.67
C PHE A 44 14.16 -7.15 8.48
N ILE A 45 13.38 -7.38 9.55
CA ILE A 45 11.91 -7.35 9.49
C ILE A 45 11.42 -5.94 9.12
N TRP A 46 12.00 -4.89 9.72
CA TRP A 46 11.61 -3.52 9.44
C TRP A 46 11.85 -3.15 7.97
N GLN A 47 13.06 -3.38 7.47
CA GLN A 47 13.41 -3.08 6.08
C GLN A 47 12.57 -3.88 5.09
N SER A 48 12.36 -5.18 5.36
CA SER A 48 11.52 -6.03 4.52
C SER A 48 10.08 -5.54 4.48
N ALA A 49 9.53 -5.10 5.62
CA ALA A 49 8.18 -4.55 5.68
C ALA A 49 8.04 -3.25 4.88
N VAL A 50 9.02 -2.33 4.98
CA VAL A 50 9.01 -1.08 4.20
C VAL A 50 9.03 -1.37 2.70
N LEU A 51 9.94 -2.24 2.25
CA LEU A 51 10.03 -2.63 0.84
C LEU A 51 8.73 -3.29 0.34
N HIS A 52 8.10 -4.11 1.18
CA HIS A 52 6.85 -4.77 0.83
C HIS A 52 5.68 -3.78 0.72
N VAL A 53 5.61 -2.79 1.60
CA VAL A 53 4.60 -1.72 1.52
C VAL A 53 4.75 -0.93 0.23
N GLU A 54 5.97 -0.54 -0.16
CA GLU A 54 6.19 0.14 -1.43
C GLU A 54 5.83 -0.72 -2.64
N GLN A 55 6.12 -2.03 -2.58
CA GLN A 55 5.75 -2.96 -3.63
C GLN A 55 4.22 -3.10 -3.76
N ILE A 56 3.50 -3.21 -2.64
CA ILE A 56 2.04 -3.25 -2.63
C ILE A 56 1.48 -1.93 -3.16
N GLY A 57 1.99 -0.80 -2.69
CA GLY A 57 1.58 0.52 -3.19
C GLY A 57 1.75 0.65 -4.70
N ARG A 58 2.91 0.26 -5.24
CA ARG A 58 3.15 0.20 -6.69
C ARG A 58 2.16 -0.72 -7.41
N ARG A 59 1.88 -1.90 -6.87
CA ARG A 59 0.92 -2.85 -7.46
C ARG A 59 -0.51 -2.31 -7.47
N ILE A 60 -0.93 -1.58 -6.44
CA ILE A 60 -2.27 -0.97 -6.38
C ILE A 60 -2.37 0.18 -7.40
N SER A 61 -1.32 1.00 -7.52
CA SER A 61 -1.33 2.14 -8.44
C SER A 61 -1.26 1.74 -9.92
N LEU A 62 -0.67 0.59 -10.22
CA LEU A 62 -0.62 0.06 -11.58
C LEU A 62 -1.91 -0.72 -11.86
N SER A 63 -2.78 -0.17 -12.70
CA SER A 63 -3.89 -0.93 -13.29
C SER A 63 -3.36 -1.95 -14.28
N VAL A 64 -2.81 -3.05 -13.78
CA VAL A 64 -2.36 -4.18 -14.61
C VAL A 64 -3.59 -4.98 -15.00
N LEU A 65 -4.17 -4.61 -16.13
CA LEU A 65 -5.24 -5.39 -16.75
C LEU A 65 -4.62 -6.56 -17.52
N PRO A 66 -5.22 -7.77 -17.45
CA PRO A 66 -4.95 -8.82 -18.44
C PRO A 66 -5.13 -8.25 -19.85
N ALA A 67 -4.34 -8.75 -20.82
CA ALA A 67 -4.32 -8.19 -22.17
C ALA A 67 -5.72 -8.11 -22.79
N GLU A 68 -6.55 -9.12 -22.55
CA GLU A 68 -7.92 -9.20 -23.05
C GLU A 68 -8.81 -8.10 -22.45
N ALA A 69 -8.66 -7.83 -21.14
CA ALA A 69 -9.40 -6.77 -20.46
C ALA A 69 -8.92 -5.37 -20.88
N PHE A 70 -7.62 -5.23 -21.16
CA PHE A 70 -7.06 -3.99 -21.69
C PHE A 70 -7.58 -3.68 -23.10
N GLU A 71 -7.62 -4.68 -23.98
CA GLU A 71 -8.17 -4.52 -25.34
C GLU A 71 -9.68 -4.22 -25.32
N ALA A 72 -10.44 -4.88 -24.44
CA ALA A 72 -11.86 -4.57 -24.26
C ALA A 72 -12.07 -3.13 -23.75
N PHE A 73 -11.25 -2.68 -22.80
CA PHE A 73 -11.27 -1.30 -22.31
C PHE A 73 -10.93 -0.30 -23.42
N ARG A 74 -9.89 -0.57 -24.21
CA ARG A 74 -9.49 0.25 -25.35
C ARG A 74 -10.62 0.38 -26.37
N ALA A 75 -11.23 -0.75 -26.76
CA ALA A 75 -12.36 -0.76 -27.68
C ALA A 75 -13.57 0.02 -27.13
N ALA A 76 -13.79 0.01 -25.82
CA ALA A 76 -14.87 0.78 -25.18
C ALA A 76 -14.61 2.30 -25.16
N LEU A 77 -13.35 2.75 -25.24
CA LEU A 77 -13.02 4.19 -25.35
C LEU A 77 -13.29 4.76 -26.74
N ASP A 78 -13.17 3.94 -27.79
CA ASP A 78 -13.34 4.37 -29.17
C ASP A 78 -14.82 4.52 -29.58
N VAL A 79 -15.75 3.97 -28.78
CA VAL A 79 -17.19 4.06 -29.02
C VAL A 79 -17.82 5.01 -28.01
N PRO A 80 -18.57 6.06 -28.44
CA PRO A 80 -19.29 6.90 -27.49
C PRO A 80 -20.30 6.05 -26.70
N GLY A 81 -20.07 5.96 -25.39
CA GLY A 81 -20.91 5.20 -24.49
C GLY A 81 -22.33 5.77 -24.38
N ARG A 82 -23.30 4.90 -24.08
CA ARG A 82 -24.66 5.34 -23.75
C ARG A 82 -24.78 5.59 -22.26
N VAL A 83 -25.30 6.77 -21.91
CA VAL A 83 -25.63 7.10 -20.53
C VAL A 83 -26.76 6.18 -20.03
N LEU A 84 -26.48 5.43 -18.97
CA LEU A 84 -27.48 4.55 -18.34
C LEU A 84 -28.32 5.36 -17.33
N PRO A 85 -29.64 5.09 -17.22
CA PRO A 85 -30.55 5.89 -16.40
C PRO A 85 -30.17 5.93 -14.91
N GLY A 86 -29.73 4.80 -14.36
CA GLY A 86 -29.34 4.68 -12.94
C GLY A 86 -28.15 5.58 -12.57
N PRO A 87 -26.97 5.37 -13.18
CA PRO A 87 -25.80 6.22 -12.95
C PRO A 87 -26.06 7.71 -13.23
N ALA A 88 -26.87 8.02 -14.25
CA ALA A 88 -27.23 9.40 -14.57
C ALA A 88 -28.04 10.06 -13.45
N ALA A 89 -29.04 9.36 -12.90
CA ALA A 89 -29.84 9.84 -11.78
C ALA A 89 -28.98 10.04 -10.52
N THR A 90 -28.00 9.14 -10.28
CA THR A 90 -27.08 9.28 -9.14
C THR A 90 -26.16 10.48 -9.30
N ALA A 91 -25.58 10.67 -10.49
CA ALA A 91 -24.73 11.82 -10.80
C ALA A 91 -25.49 13.15 -10.68
N ALA A 92 -26.74 13.20 -11.14
CA ALA A 92 -27.60 14.38 -11.00
C ALA A 92 -27.90 14.72 -9.53
N ALA A 93 -28.20 13.71 -8.71
CA ALA A 93 -28.42 13.89 -7.28
C ALA A 93 -27.15 14.39 -6.56
N TRP A 94 -25.98 13.85 -6.92
CA TRP A 94 -24.69 14.30 -6.39
C TRP A 94 -24.36 15.75 -6.77
N ASN A 95 -24.62 16.16 -8.01
CA ASN A 95 -24.43 17.55 -8.44
C ASN A 95 -25.39 18.53 -7.75
N GLY A 96 -26.57 18.07 -7.33
CA GLY A 96 -27.50 18.84 -6.51
C GLY A 96 -26.94 19.11 -5.10
N LEU A 97 -26.32 18.10 -4.48
CA LEU A 97 -25.77 18.20 -3.12
C LEU A 97 -24.62 19.22 -2.98
N PHE A 98 -23.82 19.42 -4.02
CA PHE A 98 -22.74 20.41 -4.00
C PHE A 98 -23.17 21.84 -4.33
N LYS A 99 -24.37 22.04 -4.89
CA LYS A 99 -24.91 23.39 -5.15
C LYS A 99 -25.42 24.09 -3.90
N ASP A 100 -25.77 23.33 -2.86
CA ASP A 100 -26.32 23.87 -1.61
C ASP A 100 -25.25 24.23 -0.56
N MET A 101 -23.95 24.10 -0.89
CA MET A 101 -22.81 24.50 -0.05
C MET A 101 -22.06 25.75 -0.56
N GLY A 102 -22.74 26.59 -1.35
CA GLY A 102 -22.24 27.90 -1.82
C GLY A 102 -22.87 29.06 -1.06
#